data_AF-A0AAU5VLD2-F1
#
_entry.id   AF-A0AAU5VLD2-F1
#
_cell.length_a   1.000
_cell.length_b   1.000
_cell.length_c   1.000
_cell.angle_alpha   90.00
_cell.angle_beta   90.00
_cell.angle_gamma   90.00
#
_symmetry.space_group_name_H-M   'P 1'
#
loop_
_entity.id
_entity.type
_entity.pdbx_description
1 polymer ?
#
loop_
_entity_poly.entity_id
_entity_poly.type
_entity_poly.pdbx_seq_one_letter_code
_entity_poly.pdbx_strand_id
1 'polypeptide(L)'
;MAHEDWTVDRLHVALPHSASRQQLLQDVNLTPIEDLPAVLDGWASAAEQLESARPLIEAARAHMKVRGVLPDGLETRDVTADVLRDAEPRENNRDDRGRGAA
;
A
#
# COMPACT_ATOMS: atom_id res chain seq x y z
N MET A 1 5.04 7.05 24.53
CA MET A 1 5.74 7.06 23.24
C MET A 1 4.97 8.03 22.37
N ALA A 2 5.60 9.11 21.91
CA ALA A 2 4.91 10.05 21.04
C ALA A 2 4.56 9.29 19.74
N HIS A 3 3.27 9.12 19.46
CA HIS A 3 2.80 8.74 18.14
C HIS A 3 3.27 9.89 17.24
N GLU A 4 4.39 9.72 16.54
CA GLU A 4 4.78 10.69 15.53
C GLU A 4 3.67 10.70 14.49
N ASP A 5 3.05 11.87 14.27
CA ASP A 5 1.91 12.00 13.37
C ASP A 5 2.29 11.49 11.97
N TRP A 6 1.45 10.62 11.41
CA TRP A 6 1.61 10.10 10.06
C TRP A 6 1.45 11.23 9.05
N THR A 7 2.55 11.65 8.41
CA THR A 7 2.51 12.60 7.30
C THR A 7 2.37 11.86 5.97
N VAL A 8 1.83 12.54 4.95
CA VAL A 8 1.71 11.98 3.59
C VAL A 8 3.06 11.50 3.04
N ASP A 9 4.15 12.23 3.33
CA ASP A 9 5.51 11.84 2.94
C ASP A 9 5.96 10.55 3.64
N ARG A 10 5.69 10.43 4.95
CA ARG A 10 6.01 9.22 5.72
C ARG A 10 5.20 8.02 5.24
N LEU A 11 3.91 8.21 4.96
CA LEU A 11 3.06 7.17 4.38
C LEU A 11 3.60 6.72 3.02
N HIS A 12 4.03 7.66 2.18
CA HIS A 12 4.61 7.34 0.90
C HIS A 12 5.88 6.48 1.04
N VAL A 13 6.76 6.76 2.00
CA VAL A 13 7.96 5.93 2.25
C VAL A 13 7.63 4.58 2.91
N ALA A 14 6.62 4.53 3.76
CA ALA A 14 6.22 3.30 4.46
C ALA A 14 5.55 2.27 3.52
N LEU A 15 4.98 2.72 2.40
CA LEU A 15 4.33 1.85 1.42
C LEU A 15 5.36 1.23 0.45
N PRO A 16 5.58 -0.10 0.50
CA PRO A 16 6.62 -0.75 -0.30
C PRO A 16 6.30 -0.74 -1.81
N HIS A 17 5.02 -0.88 -2.17
CA HIS A 17 4.60 -1.02 -3.57
C HIS A 17 4.34 0.34 -4.24
N SER A 18 4.80 0.48 -5.49
CA SER A 18 4.61 1.71 -6.29
C SER A 18 3.13 2.00 -6.56
N ALA A 19 2.31 0.97 -6.77
CA ALA A 19 0.88 1.11 -6.97
C ALA A 19 0.17 1.70 -5.74
N SER A 20 0.50 1.23 -4.54
CA SER A 20 -0.05 1.76 -3.29
C SER A 20 0.35 3.23 -3.06
N ARG A 21 1.59 3.59 -3.39
CA ARG A 21 2.06 4.99 -3.35
C ARG A 21 1.29 5.88 -4.33
N GLN A 22 1.06 5.40 -5.54
CA GLN A 22 0.27 6.13 -6.54
C GLN A 22 -1.19 6.27 -6.11
N GLN A 23 -1.77 5.23 -5.52
CA GLN A 23 -3.13 5.28 -4.97
C GLN A 23 -3.23 6.30 -3.84
N LEU A 24 -2.30 6.32 -2.89
CA LEU A 24 -2.24 7.33 -1.83
C LEU A 24 -2.24 8.75 -2.42
N LEU A 25 -1.38 9.02 -3.41
CA LEU A 25 -1.33 10.34 -4.04
C LEU A 25 -2.61 10.67 -4.81
N GLN A 26 -3.25 9.68 -5.44
CA GLN A 26 -4.52 9.86 -6.10
C GLN A 26 -5.62 10.21 -5.09
N ASP A 27 -5.71 9.45 -4.00
CA ASP A 27 -6.70 9.63 -2.95
C ASP A 27 -6.52 11.00 -2.27
N VAL A 28 -5.28 11.41 -1.99
CA VAL A 28 -5.00 12.75 -1.41
C VAL A 28 -5.40 13.88 -2.37
N ASN A 29 -5.21 13.72 -3.67
CA ASN A 29 -5.50 14.77 -4.65
C ASN A 29 -6.97 14.83 -5.08
N LEU A 30 -7.72 13.73 -5.00
CA LEU A 30 -9.09 13.63 -5.49
C LEU A 30 -10.15 13.61 -4.40
N THR A 31 -9.78 13.38 -3.14
CA THR A 31 -10.72 13.38 -2.01
C THR A 31 -11.06 14.82 -1.60
N PRO A 32 -12.34 15.16 -1.37
CA PRO A 32 -12.74 16.42 -0.77
C PRO A 32 -12.04 16.65 0.58
N ILE A 33 -11.77 17.91 0.93
CA ILE A 33 -10.97 18.23 2.12
C ILE A 33 -11.64 17.77 3.43
N GLU A 34 -12.97 17.69 3.45
CA GLU A 34 -13.77 17.20 4.56
C GLU A 34 -13.58 15.70 4.84
N ASP A 35 -13.34 14.90 3.79
CA ASP A 35 -13.20 13.44 3.87
C ASP A 35 -11.73 12.99 3.93
N LEU A 36 -10.81 13.89 3.59
CA LEU A 36 -9.38 13.63 3.54
C LEU A 36 -8.80 13.06 4.86
N PRO A 37 -9.19 13.54 6.06
CA PRO A 37 -8.68 12.97 7.31
C PRO A 37 -9.00 11.48 7.45
N ALA A 38 -10.23 11.06 7.14
CA ALA A 38 -10.65 9.67 7.26
C ALA A 38 -9.92 8.75 6.27
N VAL A 39 -9.67 9.25 5.05
CA VAL A 39 -8.86 8.52 4.05
C VAL A 39 -7.42 8.37 4.52
N LEU A 40 -6.81 9.43 5.05
CA LEU A 40 -5.45 9.40 5.59
C LEU A 40 -5.31 8.48 6.81
N ASP A 41 -6.31 8.41 7.69
CA ASP A 41 -6.34 7.48 8.82
C ASP A 41 -6.32 6.01 8.34
N GLY A 42 -7.04 5.70 7.26
CA GLY A 42 -6.99 4.37 6.65
C GLY A 42 -5.60 4.01 6.15
N TRP A 43 -4.92 4.95 5.49
CA TRP A 43 -3.54 4.78 5.03
C TRP A 43 -2.54 4.67 6.18
N ALA A 44 -2.72 5.45 7.25
CA ALA A 44 -1.95 5.35 8.49
C ALA A 44 -2.08 3.97 9.13
N SER A 45 -3.30 3.45 9.25
CA SER A 45 -3.53 2.10 9.78
C SER A 45 -2.86 1.00 8.93
N ALA A 46 -2.86 1.16 7.60
CA ALA A 46 -2.16 0.24 6.70
C ALA A 46 -0.63 0.31 6.89
N ALA A 47 -0.08 1.52 7.03
CA ALA A 47 1.35 1.72 7.27
C ALA A 47 1.78 1.16 8.64
N GLU A 48 0.99 1.35 9.69
CA GLU A 48 1.25 0.77 11.01
C GLU A 48 1.28 -0.75 10.98
N GLN A 49 0.35 -1.39 10.26
CA GLN A 49 0.36 -2.85 10.10
C GLN A 49 1.64 -3.33 9.41
N LEU A 50 2.08 -2.64 8.36
CA LEU A 50 3.34 -2.96 7.67
C LEU A 50 4.57 -2.77 8.57
N GLU A 51 4.64 -1.68 9.33
CA GLU A 51 5.72 -1.47 10.29
C GLU A 51 5.72 -2.53 11.40
N SER A 52 4.54 -2.91 11.89
CA SER A 52 4.40 -3.96 12.92
C SER A 52 4.85 -5.34 12.42
N ALA A 53 4.75 -5.59 11.11
CA ALA A 53 5.22 -6.83 10.48
C ALA A 53 6.74 -6.85 10.25
N ARG A 54 7.41 -5.69 10.30
CA ARG A 54 8.86 -5.58 10.02
C ARG A 54 9.73 -6.54 10.84
N PRO A 55 9.55 -6.71 12.17
CA PRO A 55 10.35 -7.67 12.94
C PRO A 55 10.16 -9.11 12.48
N LEU A 56 8.93 -9.49 12.06
CA LEU A 56 8.64 -10.83 11.54
C LEU A 56 9.30 -11.05 10.18
N ILE A 57 9.27 -10.04 9.30
CA ILE A 57 9.95 -10.09 8.00
C ILE A 57 11.46 -10.28 8.19
N GLU A 58 12.08 -9.51 9.09
CA GLU A 58 13.51 -9.64 9.38
C GLU A 58 13.86 -10.98 10.04
N ALA A 59 13.02 -11.49 10.95
CA ALA A 59 13.20 -12.80 11.56
C ALA A 59 13.12 -13.93 10.52
N ALA A 60 12.13 -13.87 9.61
CA ALA A 60 11.99 -14.81 8.51
C ALA A 60 13.20 -14.77 7.57
N ARG A 61 13.68 -13.56 7.23
CA ARG A 61 14.89 -13.34 6.41
C ARG A 61 16.12 -13.95 7.06
N ALA A 62 16.33 -13.70 8.35
CA ALA A 62 17.45 -14.25 9.11
C ALA A 62 17.38 -15.78 9.19
N HIS A 63 16.20 -16.35 9.44
CA HIS A 63 16.00 -17.79 9.49
C HIS A 63 16.29 -18.46 8.14
N MET A 64 15.76 -17.90 7.05
CA MET A 64 16.01 -18.41 5.69
C MET A 64 17.49 -18.35 5.32
N LYS A 65 18.21 -17.30 5.73
CA LYS A 65 19.66 -17.18 5.52
C LYS A 65 20.45 -18.28 6.24
N VAL A 66 20.01 -18.68 7.44
CA VAL A 66 20.72 -19.67 8.28
C VAL A 66 20.33 -21.10 7.93
N ARG A 67 19.04 -21.36 7.67
CA ARG A 67 18.48 -22.71 7.53
C ARG A 67 18.08 -23.07 6.10
N GLY A 68 18.08 -22.11 5.17
CA GLY A 68 17.64 -22.33 3.79
C GLY A 68 16.14 -22.53 3.61
N VAL A 69 15.36 -22.43 4.70
CA VAL A 69 13.90 -22.64 4.72
C VAL A 69 13.22 -21.54 5.55
N LEU A 70 11.98 -21.22 5.21
CA LEU A 70 11.14 -20.33 5.98
C LEU A 70 10.75 -20.97 7.34
N PRO A 71 10.49 -20.16 8.39
CA PRO A 71 9.91 -20.64 9.64
C PRO A 71 8.55 -21.32 9.44
N ASP A 72 8.25 -22.34 10.24
CA ASP A 72 6.94 -22.99 10.26
C ASP A 72 5.81 -21.98 10.58
N GLY A 73 4.73 -22.02 9.80
CA GLY A 73 3.62 -21.07 9.92
C GLY A 73 3.70 -19.86 8.98
N LEU A 74 4.75 -19.74 8.17
CA LEU A 74 4.81 -18.78 7.07
C LEU A 74 4.69 -19.49 5.73
N GLU A 75 3.74 -19.06 4.91
CA GLU A 75 3.53 -19.60 3.56
C GLU A 75 4.16 -18.70 2.49
N THR A 76 4.84 -19.32 1.53
CA THR A 76 5.30 -18.64 0.32
C THR A 76 4.16 -18.60 -0.69
N ARG A 77 3.39 -17.51 -0.69
CA ARG A 77 2.43 -17.23 -1.77
C ARG A 77 3.15 -16.50 -2.91
N ASP A 78 3.03 -17.02 -4.11
CA ASP A 78 3.42 -16.29 -5.32
C ASP A 78 2.39 -15.18 -5.59
N VAL A 79 2.82 -13.93 -5.43
CA VAL A 79 2.00 -12.73 -5.66
C VAL A 79 2.40 -12.00 -6.95
N THR A 80 3.22 -12.62 -7.81
CA THR A 80 3.76 -11.97 -9.01
C THR A 80 2.65 -11.45 -9.92
N ALA A 81 1.58 -12.23 -10.12
CA ALA A 81 0.45 -11.82 -10.94
C ALA A 81 -0.33 -10.64 -10.35
N ASP A 82 -0.47 -10.59 -9.02
CA ASP A 82 -1.14 -9.49 -8.33
C ASP A 82 -0.31 -8.20 -8.41
N VAL A 83 1.02 -8.31 -8.23
CA VAL A 83 1.95 -7.18 -8.37
C VAL A 83 1.99 -6.64 -9.80
N LEU A 84 1.95 -7.52 -10.80
CA LEU A 84 1.88 -7.11 -12.21
C LEU A 84 0.57 -6.39 -12.51
N ARG A 85 -0.57 -6.93 -12.05
CA ARG A 85 -1.89 -6.28 -12.19
C ARG A 85 -1.93 -4.90 -11.53
N ASP A 86 -1.33 -4.76 -10.35
CA ASP A 86 -1.25 -3.48 -9.64
C ASP A 86 -0.33 -2.46 -10.36
N ALA A 87 0.69 -2.94 -11.09
CA ALA A 87 1.58 -2.11 -11.88
C ALA A 87 1.02 -1.74 -13.26
N GLU A 88 -0.05 -2.40 -13.72
CA GLU A 88 -0.71 -2.03 -14.97
C GLU A 88 -1.34 -0.63 -14.83
N PRO A 89 -1.16 0.24 -15.85
CA PRO A 89 -1.85 1.52 -15.86
C PRO A 89 -3.35 1.24 -15.82
N ARG A 90 -4.04 1.69 -14.75
CA ARG A 90 -5.49 1.64 -14.71
C ARG A 90 -6.01 2.41 -15.92
N GLU A 91 -6.53 1.68 -16.91
CA GLU A 91 -7.18 2.28 -18.06
C GLU A 91 -8.32 3.12 -17.53
N ASN A 92 -8.09 4.44 -17.54
CA ASN A 92 -9.06 5.45 -17.19
C ASN A 92 -10.36 5.12 -17.92
N ASN A 93 -11.43 4.86 -17.15
CA ASN A 93 -12.79 4.71 -17.62
C ASN A 93 -13.15 5.97 -18.45
N ARG A 94 -12.90 5.90 -19.76
CA ARG A 94 -13.15 6.95 -20.75
C ARG A 94 -14.52 6.79 -21.41
N ASP A 95 -15.40 5.96 -20.85
CA ASP A 95 -16.72 5.71 -21.44
C ASP A 95 -17.85 6.60 -20.92
N ASP A 96 -17.62 7.47 -19.92
CA ASP A 96 -18.67 8.37 -19.38
C ASP A 96 -18.70 9.79 -19.95
N ARG A 97 -17.93 10.11 -21.02
CA ARG A 97 -17.89 11.45 -21.62
C ARG A 97 -18.60 11.59 -22.97
N GLY A 98 -19.63 10.78 -23.22
CA GLY A 98 -20.29 10.68 -24.53
C GLY A 98 -21.81 10.53 -24.53
N ARG A 99 -22.57 11.21 -23.65
CA ARG A 99 -24.04 11.42 -23.76
C ARG A 99 -24.47 12.43 -22.69
N GLY A 100 -25.12 13.56 -22.94
CA GLY A 100 -25.58 14.18 -24.18
C GLY A 100 -25.80 15.67 -23.93
N ALA A 101 -25.46 16.48 -24.93
CA ALA A 101 -25.94 17.84 -25.08
C ALA A 101 -26.27 17.99 -26.56
N ALA A 102 -27.55 17.85 -26.89
CA ALA A 102 -28.20 18.33 -28.11
C ALA A 102 -29.71 18.32 -27.85
#